data_AF-X1CL82-F1
#
_entry.id   AF-X1CL82-F1
#
_cell.length_a   1.000
_cell.length_b   1.000
_cell.length_c   1.000
_cell.angle_alpha   90.00
_cell.angle_beta   90.00
_cell.angle_gamma   90.00
#
_symmetry.space_group_name_H-M   'P 1'
#
loop_
_entity.id
_entity.type
_entity.pdbx_description
1 polymer ?
#
loop_
_entity_poly.entity_id
_entity_poly.type
_entity_poly.pdbx_seq_one_letter_code
_entity_poly.pdbx_strand_id
1 'polypeptide(L)'
;DIQKTMETVPSAFSIKARNPEKSIRIGDDNYVMAPGYGPPFIIEPSGEKRDATMADVQKFCKLVQTSKHLDFNSSMVVQPNDVPAGTAHLDILLATMRLTDKPIMGSSVSEAAAKDSLKLAEIIWGNTNEPVMISLVDSLSPLQYANEMIDS
;
A
#
# COMPACT_ATOMS: atom_id res chain seq x y z
N ASP A 1 19.27 21.87 4.49
CA ASP A 1 19.90 21.92 3.16
C ASP A 1 19.49 20.66 2.42
N ILE A 2 18.82 20.80 1.27
CA ILE A 2 18.24 19.67 0.53
C ILE A 2 19.33 18.69 0.10
N GLN A 3 20.47 19.19 -0.41
CA GLN A 3 21.54 18.33 -0.93
C GLN A 3 22.11 17.44 0.18
N LYS A 4 22.41 18.04 1.34
CA LYS A 4 22.89 17.33 2.51
C LYS A 4 21.92 16.25 3.01
N THR A 5 20.61 16.52 2.97
CA THR A 5 19.61 15.51 3.37
C THR A 5 19.54 14.36 2.37
N MET A 6 19.62 14.65 1.07
CA MET A 6 19.60 13.61 0.02
C MET A 6 20.79 12.65 0.12
N GLU A 7 21.95 13.11 0.58
CA GLU A 7 23.14 12.26 0.81
C GLU A 7 22.91 11.18 1.88
N THR A 8 21.92 11.33 2.76
CA THR A 8 21.58 10.32 3.78
C THR A 8 20.60 9.25 3.30
N VAL A 9 20.01 9.42 2.11
CA VAL A 9 19.02 8.49 1.56
C VAL A 9 19.75 7.26 1.00
N PRO A 10 19.37 6.03 1.37
CA PRO A 10 19.98 4.84 0.80
C PRO A 10 19.68 4.72 -0.69
N SER A 11 20.68 4.36 -1.50
CA SER A 11 20.50 4.16 -2.95
C SER A 11 19.62 2.96 -3.28
N ALA A 12 19.53 2.00 -2.36
CA ALA A 12 18.65 0.85 -2.44
C ALA A 12 18.35 0.26 -1.06
N PHE A 13 17.16 -0.32 -0.91
CA PHE A 13 16.71 -0.96 0.32
C PHE A 13 15.76 -2.11 0.01
N SER A 14 15.54 -3.00 0.97
CA SER A 14 14.60 -4.11 0.82
C SER A 14 13.33 -3.84 1.62
N ILE A 15 12.18 -4.19 1.04
CA ILE A 15 10.90 -4.23 1.75
C ILE A 15 10.57 -5.68 2.05
N LYS A 16 10.48 -6.02 3.32
CA LYS A 16 10.22 -7.38 3.77
C LYS A 16 8.77 -7.76 3.55
N ALA A 17 8.57 -8.93 2.96
CA ALA A 17 7.27 -9.55 2.85
C ALA A 17 7.00 -10.48 4.06
N ARG A 18 5.75 -10.92 4.21
CA ARG A 18 5.39 -11.94 5.21
C ARG A 18 5.99 -13.30 4.83
N ASN A 19 6.03 -13.61 3.54
CA ASN A 19 6.85 -14.69 3.01
C ASN A 19 8.21 -14.10 2.59
N PRO A 20 9.32 -14.42 3.31
CA PRO A 20 10.63 -13.83 3.02
C PRO A 20 11.10 -14.00 1.57
N GLU A 21 10.70 -15.08 0.89
CA GLU A 21 11.03 -15.35 -0.52
C GLU A 21 10.43 -14.34 -1.51
N LYS A 22 9.43 -13.57 -1.06
CA LYS A 22 8.74 -12.55 -1.86
C LYS A 22 9.12 -11.13 -1.48
N SER A 23 10.13 -10.96 -0.62
CA SER A 23 10.63 -9.62 -0.28
C SER A 23 11.19 -8.96 -1.53
N ILE A 24 10.98 -7.65 -1.66
CA ILE A 24 11.38 -6.89 -2.85
C ILE A 24 12.55 -5.96 -2.53
N ARG A 25 13.33 -5.61 -3.55
CA ARG A 25 14.39 -4.61 -3.49
C ARG A 25 14.00 -3.39 -4.29
N ILE A 26 14.08 -2.21 -3.68
CA ILE A 26 13.84 -0.91 -4.32
C ILE A 26 15.20 -0.26 -4.58
N GLY A 27 15.37 0.33 -5.77
CA GLY A 27 16.61 0.97 -6.20
C GLY A 27 17.53 0.05 -7.01
N ASP A 28 18.76 0.51 -7.24
CA ASP A 28 19.71 -0.07 -8.20
C ASP A 28 19.10 -0.19 -9.62
N ASP A 29 19.51 -1.20 -10.39
CA ASP A 29 18.98 -1.53 -11.72
C ASP A 29 17.72 -2.44 -11.65
N ASN A 30 17.01 -2.40 -10.52
CA ASN A 30 15.82 -3.22 -10.29
C ASN A 30 14.52 -2.43 -10.53
N TYR A 31 13.49 -3.12 -11.02
CA TYR A 31 12.13 -2.59 -11.07
C TYR A 31 11.17 -3.52 -10.32
N VAL A 32 10.10 -2.94 -9.77
CA VAL A 32 9.02 -3.67 -9.11
C VAL A 32 7.69 -3.20 -9.70
N MET A 33 6.76 -4.13 -9.89
CA MET A 33 5.43 -3.84 -10.44
C MET A 33 4.35 -3.92 -9.38
N ALA A 34 3.46 -2.92 -9.39
CA ALA A 34 2.31 -2.79 -8.51
C ALA A 34 1.01 -2.81 -9.31
N PRO A 35 -0.12 -3.22 -8.71
CA PRO A 35 -1.43 -2.86 -9.24
C PRO A 35 -1.68 -1.35 -9.11
N GLY A 36 -2.75 -0.85 -9.74
CA GLY A 36 -3.22 0.53 -9.54
C GLY A 36 -3.60 0.84 -8.08
N TYR A 37 -3.80 2.12 -7.77
CA TYR A 37 -4.15 2.61 -6.43
C TYR A 37 -5.24 3.69 -6.48
N GLY A 38 -6.21 3.60 -5.58
CA GLY A 38 -7.25 4.62 -5.36
C GLY A 38 -8.49 4.69 -6.27
N PRO A 39 -8.72 3.85 -7.30
CA PRO A 39 -9.97 3.96 -8.07
C PRO A 39 -11.18 3.63 -7.19
N PRO A 40 -12.27 4.42 -7.22
CA PRO A 40 -13.49 4.14 -6.45
C PRO A 40 -14.52 3.28 -7.21
N PHE A 41 -14.29 3.03 -8.50
CA PHE A 41 -15.22 2.34 -9.39
C PHE A 41 -14.61 1.10 -10.04
N ILE A 42 -15.46 0.15 -10.39
CA ILE A 42 -15.17 -1.01 -11.25
C ILE A 42 -15.85 -0.82 -12.59
N ILE A 43 -15.14 -1.15 -13.67
CA ILE A 43 -15.71 -1.29 -15.01
C ILE A 43 -15.81 -2.79 -15.30
N GLU A 44 -17.02 -3.28 -15.49
CA GLU A 44 -17.30 -4.68 -15.82
C GLU A 44 -17.03 -4.97 -17.31
N PRO A 45 -16.89 -6.24 -17.73
CA PRO A 45 -16.71 -6.60 -19.14
C PRO A 45 -17.83 -6.12 -20.08
N SER A 46 -19.04 -5.88 -19.54
CA SER A 46 -20.16 -5.29 -20.26
C SER A 46 -19.96 -3.80 -20.58
N GLY A 47 -18.97 -3.14 -19.96
CA GLY A 47 -18.77 -1.69 -19.98
C GLY A 47 -19.53 -0.95 -18.87
N GLU A 48 -20.29 -1.66 -18.04
CA GLU A 48 -20.99 -1.05 -16.91
C GLU A 48 -20.01 -0.58 -15.83
N LYS A 49 -20.22 0.65 -15.34
CA LYS A 49 -19.47 1.23 -14.23
C LYS A 49 -20.29 1.15 -12.95
N ARG A 50 -19.72 0.58 -11.89
CA ARG A 50 -20.33 0.51 -10.55
C ARG A 50 -19.34 0.90 -9.46
N ASP A 51 -19.87 1.20 -8.28
CA ASP A 51 -19.06 1.40 -7.08
C ASP A 51 -18.30 0.12 -6.73
N ALA A 52 -17.07 0.30 -6.28
CA ALA A 52 -16.28 -0.79 -5.76
C ALA A 52 -16.71 -1.18 -4.35
N THR A 53 -16.51 -2.46 -4.05
CA THR A 53 -16.90 -3.08 -2.78
C THR A 53 -15.69 -3.77 -2.12
N MET A 54 -15.82 -4.15 -0.86
CA MET A 54 -14.82 -4.98 -0.19
C MET A 54 -14.62 -6.34 -0.88
N ALA A 55 -15.63 -6.85 -1.58
CA ALA A 55 -15.48 -8.06 -2.39
C ALA A 55 -14.50 -7.85 -3.56
N ASP A 56 -14.47 -6.65 -4.15
CA ASP A 56 -13.52 -6.29 -5.20
C ASP A 56 -12.10 -6.14 -4.66
N VAL A 57 -11.94 -5.52 -3.48
CA VAL A 57 -10.65 -5.45 -2.77
C VAL A 57 -10.07 -6.86 -2.58
N GLN A 58 -10.87 -7.79 -2.05
CA GLN A 58 -10.45 -9.18 -1.85
C GLN A 58 -10.14 -9.90 -3.16
N LYS A 59 -10.91 -9.64 -4.22
CA LYS A 59 -10.68 -10.19 -5.56
C LYS A 59 -9.32 -9.73 -6.10
N PHE A 60 -9.02 -8.43 -6.00
CA PHE A 60 -7.73 -7.90 -6.41
C PHE A 60 -6.57 -8.44 -5.58
N CYS A 61 -6.72 -8.58 -4.26
CA CYS A 61 -5.69 -9.21 -3.43
C CYS A 61 -5.34 -10.61 -3.95
N LYS A 62 -6.34 -11.42 -4.31
CA LYS A 62 -6.14 -12.78 -4.88
C LYS A 62 -5.47 -12.73 -6.25
N LEU A 63 -5.85 -11.78 -7.11
CA LEU A 63 -5.22 -11.58 -8.42
C LEU A 63 -3.74 -11.17 -8.27
N VAL A 64 -3.45 -10.23 -7.39
CA VAL A 64 -2.08 -9.81 -7.07
C VAL A 64 -1.29 -11.01 -6.54
N GLN A 65 -1.83 -11.76 -5.58
CA GLN A 65 -1.17 -12.93 -5.00
C GLN A 65 -0.80 -13.99 -6.04
N THR A 66 -1.70 -14.27 -6.98
CA THR A 66 -1.54 -15.30 -8.00
C THR A 66 -0.76 -14.84 -9.23
N SER A 67 -0.60 -13.54 -9.42
CA SER A 67 0.19 -12.97 -10.52
C SER A 67 1.69 -13.25 -10.34
N LYS A 68 2.34 -13.63 -11.44
CA LYS A 68 3.81 -13.73 -11.55
C LYS A 68 4.49 -12.40 -11.88
N HIS A 69 3.69 -11.37 -12.18
CA HIS A 69 4.17 -10.08 -12.71
C HIS A 69 3.91 -8.91 -11.77
N LEU A 70 3.21 -9.13 -10.66
CA LEU A 70 2.97 -8.11 -9.65
C LEU A 70 3.77 -8.49 -8.40
N ASP A 71 4.66 -7.62 -7.96
CA ASP A 71 5.63 -7.95 -6.92
C ASP A 71 5.14 -7.60 -5.53
N PHE A 72 4.25 -6.61 -5.40
CA PHE A 72 3.67 -6.21 -4.11
C PHE A 72 2.17 -5.86 -4.22
N ASN A 73 1.50 -5.84 -3.08
CA ASN A 73 0.09 -5.47 -2.99
C ASN A 73 -0.09 -4.02 -2.53
N SER A 74 -0.90 -3.28 -3.28
CA SER A 74 -1.26 -1.90 -2.94
C SER A 74 -2.28 -1.88 -1.80
N SER A 75 -2.16 -0.93 -0.87
CA SER A 75 -3.04 -0.80 0.32
C SER A 75 -4.46 -0.41 -0.04
N MET A 76 -4.70 0.02 -1.27
CA MET A 76 -6.02 0.36 -1.78
C MET A 76 -6.02 0.18 -3.29
N VAL A 77 -5.98 -1.07 -3.76
CA VAL A 77 -6.12 -1.37 -5.20
C VAL A 77 -7.42 -0.78 -5.76
N VAL A 78 -8.44 -0.71 -4.92
CA VAL A 78 -9.72 -0.06 -5.16
C VAL A 78 -10.29 0.44 -3.83
N GLN A 79 -11.00 1.57 -3.83
CA GLN A 79 -11.66 2.13 -2.64
C GLN A 79 -13.06 1.53 -2.48
N PRO A 80 -13.33 0.71 -1.46
CA PRO A 80 -14.66 0.16 -1.20
C PRO A 80 -15.62 1.25 -0.69
N ASN A 81 -16.87 1.20 -1.15
CA ASN A 81 -17.95 2.12 -0.73
C ASN A 81 -18.96 1.46 0.22
N ASP A 82 -18.85 0.16 0.46
CA ASP A 82 -19.74 -0.65 1.30
C ASP A 82 -19.25 -0.80 2.75
N VAL A 83 -18.23 -0.03 3.15
CA VAL A 83 -17.68 0.02 4.51
C VAL A 83 -17.54 1.47 5.01
N PRO A 84 -17.59 1.73 6.33
CA PRO A 84 -17.42 3.08 6.87
C PRO A 84 -16.05 3.67 6.53
N ALA A 85 -16.03 4.84 5.90
CA ALA A 85 -14.81 5.49 5.43
C ALA A 85 -13.72 5.68 6.52
N GLY A 86 -14.14 6.00 7.75
CA GLY A 86 -13.20 6.23 8.86
C GLY A 86 -12.45 4.98 9.35
N THR A 87 -12.89 3.79 8.97
CA THR A 87 -12.25 2.52 9.36
C THR A 87 -11.93 1.61 8.18
N ALA A 88 -12.22 2.04 6.95
CA ALA A 88 -12.06 1.23 5.75
C ALA A 88 -10.61 0.74 5.55
N HIS A 89 -9.61 1.52 5.98
CA HIS A 89 -8.19 1.12 5.93
C HIS A 89 -7.93 -0.17 6.70
N LEU A 90 -8.60 -0.40 7.84
CA LEU A 90 -8.44 -1.61 8.64
C LEU A 90 -8.96 -2.84 7.89
N ASP A 91 -10.13 -2.73 7.27
CA ASP A 91 -10.72 -3.82 6.49
C ASP A 91 -9.87 -4.17 5.27
N ILE A 92 -9.34 -3.16 4.58
CA ILE A 92 -8.48 -3.35 3.40
C ILE A 92 -7.12 -3.96 3.79
N LEU A 93 -6.48 -3.44 4.84
CA LEU A 93 -5.20 -3.98 5.34
C LEU A 93 -5.37 -5.42 5.82
N LEU A 94 -6.44 -5.72 6.55
CA LEU A 94 -6.74 -7.08 7.00
C LEU A 94 -6.94 -8.03 5.82
N ALA A 95 -7.69 -7.63 4.80
CA ALA A 95 -7.86 -8.42 3.58
C ALA A 95 -6.51 -8.67 2.89
N THR A 96 -5.68 -7.64 2.76
CA THR A 96 -4.35 -7.70 2.14
C THR A 96 -3.42 -8.65 2.88
N MET A 97 -3.34 -8.55 4.21
CA MET A 97 -2.47 -9.38 5.06
C MET A 97 -2.92 -10.84 5.11
N ARG A 98 -4.23 -11.10 5.02
CA ARG A 98 -4.77 -12.48 5.02
C ARG A 98 -4.69 -13.16 3.66
N LEU A 99 -4.93 -12.42 2.58
CA LEU A 99 -5.06 -12.97 1.23
C LEU A 99 -3.77 -12.94 0.43
N THR A 100 -2.75 -12.21 0.89
CA THR A 100 -1.44 -12.12 0.24
C THR A 100 -0.31 -12.40 1.22
N ASP A 101 0.82 -12.89 0.72
CA ASP A 101 2.07 -13.04 1.47
C ASP A 101 3.22 -12.21 0.86
N LYS A 102 2.91 -11.41 -0.17
CA LYS A 102 3.77 -10.40 -0.80
C LYS A 102 3.95 -9.18 0.11
N PRO A 103 4.90 -8.27 -0.16
CA PRO A 103 5.00 -7.00 0.54
C PRO A 103 3.70 -6.20 0.36
N ILE A 104 3.42 -5.32 1.32
CA ILE A 104 2.16 -4.57 1.37
C ILE A 104 2.46 -3.07 1.47
N MET A 105 1.53 -2.26 1.00
CA MET A 105 1.54 -0.83 1.26
C MET A 105 0.85 -0.53 2.60
N GLY A 106 1.29 0.51 3.30
CA GLY A 106 0.59 1.10 4.44
C GLY A 106 -0.50 2.07 3.96
N SER A 107 -1.38 2.46 4.88
CA SER A 107 -2.41 3.47 4.62
C SER A 107 -1.97 4.84 5.11
N SER A 108 -1.93 5.83 4.22
CA SER A 108 -1.58 7.23 4.50
C SER A 108 -2.80 8.18 4.52
N VAL A 109 -4.02 7.64 4.54
CA VAL A 109 -5.25 8.46 4.50
C VAL A 109 -5.47 9.34 5.74
N SER A 110 -4.76 9.05 6.83
CA SER A 110 -4.73 9.84 8.07
C SER A 110 -3.59 9.38 8.97
N GLU A 111 -3.19 10.21 9.94
CA GLU A 111 -2.25 9.84 11.00
C GLU A 111 -2.70 8.56 11.75
N ALA A 112 -3.99 8.43 12.02
CA ALA A 112 -4.54 7.24 12.69
C ALA A 112 -4.35 5.98 11.82
N ALA A 113 -4.61 6.07 10.52
CA ALA A 113 -4.44 4.96 9.60
C ALA A 113 -2.97 4.54 9.43
N ALA A 114 -2.04 5.49 9.45
CA ALA A 114 -0.62 5.20 9.43
C ALA A 114 -0.15 4.48 10.69
N LYS A 115 -0.56 4.97 11.87
CA LYS A 115 -0.29 4.31 13.16
C LYS A 115 -0.89 2.91 13.23
N ASP A 116 -2.11 2.74 12.74
CA ASP A 116 -2.77 1.42 12.69
C ASP A 116 -2.05 0.47 11.73
N SER A 117 -1.58 0.98 10.58
CA SER A 117 -0.77 0.19 9.63
C SER A 117 0.50 -0.32 10.31
N LEU A 118 1.21 0.53 11.05
CA LEU A 118 2.43 0.15 11.78
C LEU A 118 2.13 -0.90 12.87
N LYS A 119 1.08 -0.71 13.68
CA LYS A 119 0.70 -1.69 14.71
C LYS A 119 0.35 -3.05 14.10
N LEU A 120 -0.39 -3.07 12.99
CA LEU A 120 -0.71 -4.32 12.30
C LEU A 120 0.54 -4.97 11.72
N ALA A 121 1.49 -4.20 11.22
CA ALA A 121 2.78 -4.70 10.77
C ALA A 121 3.62 -5.26 11.93
N GLU A 122 3.67 -4.60 13.09
CA GLU A 122 4.34 -5.13 14.29
C GLU A 122 3.77 -6.48 14.72
N ILE A 123 2.46 -6.72 14.57
CA ILE A 123 1.85 -8.03 14.84
C ILE A 123 2.39 -9.12 13.90
N ILE A 124 2.67 -8.79 12.63
CA ILE A 124 3.14 -9.75 11.62
C ILE A 124 4.65 -10.00 11.72
N TRP A 125 5.45 -8.94 11.89
CA TRP A 125 6.92 -9.00 11.83
C TRP A 125 7.60 -8.90 13.20
N GLY A 126 6.86 -8.63 14.27
CA GLY A 126 7.35 -8.46 15.64
C GLY A 126 7.99 -7.09 15.91
N ASN A 127 8.52 -6.42 14.88
CA ASN A 127 8.98 -5.04 14.90
C ASN A 127 8.98 -4.45 13.48
N THR A 128 9.13 -3.14 13.37
CA THR A 128 9.23 -2.40 12.10
C THR A 128 10.52 -1.58 12.00
N ASN A 129 11.62 -2.09 12.59
CA ASN A 129 12.93 -1.42 12.55
C ASN A 129 13.56 -1.48 11.15
N GLU A 130 13.11 -2.41 10.32
CA GLU A 130 13.43 -2.51 8.91
C GLU A 130 12.18 -2.24 8.07
N PRO A 131 12.31 -1.81 6.81
CA PRO A 131 11.16 -1.55 5.96
C PRO A 131 10.33 -2.82 5.72
N VAL A 132 9.07 -2.79 6.15
CA VAL A 132 8.08 -3.86 5.95
C VAL A 132 6.90 -3.39 5.08
N MET A 133 6.78 -2.08 4.88
CA MET A 133 5.75 -1.44 4.08
C MET A 133 6.33 -0.23 3.33
N ILE A 134 5.65 0.14 2.25
CA ILE A 134 5.78 1.44 1.57
C ILE A 134 4.47 2.20 1.72
N SER A 135 4.47 3.52 1.62
CA SER A 135 3.24 4.34 1.62
C SER A 135 3.35 5.43 0.57
N LEU A 136 2.22 5.91 0.08
CA LEU A 136 2.16 7.04 -0.86
C LEU A 136 1.97 8.33 -0.07
N VAL A 137 2.87 9.30 -0.26
CA VAL A 137 2.77 10.65 0.30
C VAL A 137 2.74 11.62 -0.86
N ASP A 138 1.58 12.22 -1.11
CA ASP A 138 1.36 13.10 -2.25
C ASP A 138 1.54 14.57 -1.88
N SER A 139 2.23 15.31 -2.75
CA SER A 139 2.22 16.77 -2.71
C SER A 139 0.91 17.32 -3.25
N LEU A 140 0.42 18.40 -2.66
CA LEU A 140 -0.64 19.22 -3.23
C LEU A 140 0.02 20.25 -4.17
N SER A 141 0.09 19.92 -5.45
CA SER A 141 0.76 20.78 -6.42
C SER A 141 -0.03 22.08 -6.69
N PRO A 142 0.65 23.25 -6.76
CA PRO A 142 2.10 23.45 -6.66
C PRO A 142 2.62 23.70 -5.23
N LEU A 143 3.71 23.01 -4.87
CA LEU A 143 4.57 23.25 -3.68
C LEU A 143 3.85 23.29 -2.32
N GLN A 144 2.79 22.50 -2.13
CA GLN A 144 2.11 22.35 -0.86
C GLN A 144 2.02 20.88 -0.45
N TYR A 145 1.73 20.64 0.83
CA TYR A 145 1.31 19.34 1.35
C TYR A 145 0.09 19.58 2.22
N ALA A 146 -0.89 18.68 2.13
CA ALA A 146 -1.98 18.64 3.08
C ALA A 146 -1.46 18.14 4.44
N ASN A 147 -2.07 18.58 5.55
CA ASN A 147 -1.63 18.19 6.89
C ASN A 147 -1.64 16.67 7.07
N GLU A 148 -2.66 16.02 6.51
CA GLU A 148 -2.83 14.57 6.56
C GLU A 148 -1.64 13.82 5.95
N MET A 149 -0.99 14.38 4.92
CA MET A 149 0.18 13.79 4.27
C MET A 149 1.50 14.07 5.00
N ILE A 150 1.54 15.12 5.83
CA ILE A 150 2.71 15.45 6.66
C ILE A 150 2.71 14.59 7.92
N ASP A 151 1.53 14.37 8.50
CA ASP A 151 1.36 13.69 9.78
C ASP A 151 1.22 12.17 9.65
N SER A 152 0.94 11.64 8.45
CA SER A 152 0.83 10.20 8.16
C SER A 152 2.18 9.49 8.04
#